data_AF-A0A5N9HEN3-F1
#
_entry.id   AF-A0A5N9HEN3-F1
#
_cell.length_a   1.000
_cell.length_b   1.000
_cell.length_c   1.000
_cell.angle_alpha   90.00
_cell.angle_beta   90.00
_cell.angle_gamma   90.00
#
_symmetry.space_group_name_H-M   'P 1'
#
loop_
_entity.id
_entity.type
_entity.pdbx_description
1 polymer ?
#
loop_
_entity_poly.entity_id
_entity_poly.type
_entity_poly.pdbx_seq_one_letter_code
_entity_poly.pdbx_strand_id
1 'polypeptide(L)'
;MPRYFLFEAGVDPETDFDGNATFSGSHDKTWALVESGAFQAGVLNEVVWDEAVEEGRVDVSRARDFFVTPSDFNYNWTARGDLDAEFSDGFTLRVQNALVSLDGSDQDVHDLFSTDSFI
;
A
#
# COMPACT_ATOMS: atom_id res chain seq x y z
N MET A 1 -3.35 -2.82 -9.61
CA MET A 1 -4.71 -3.17 -9.15
C MET A 1 -5.78 -2.12 -9.46
N PRO A 2 -5.58 -0.79 -9.32
CA PRO A 2 -6.64 0.20 -9.55
C PRO A 2 -7.31 0.12 -10.94
N ARG A 3 -6.49 -0.07 -11.97
CA ARG A 3 -6.94 -0.20 -13.37
C ARG A 3 -7.83 -1.41 -13.63
N TYR A 4 -7.61 -2.50 -12.89
CA TYR A 4 -8.42 -3.72 -13.03
C TYR A 4 -9.87 -3.45 -12.62
N PHE A 5 -10.08 -2.84 -11.45
CA PHE A 5 -11.42 -2.54 -10.94
C PHE A 5 -12.16 -1.47 -11.74
N LEU A 6 -11.43 -0.53 -12.36
CA LEU A 6 -12.03 0.40 -13.34
C LEU A 6 -12.61 -0.37 -14.54
N PHE A 7 -11.86 -1.31 -15.11
CA PHE A 7 -12.36 -2.13 -16.21
C PHE A 7 -13.53 -3.03 -15.82
N GLU A 8 -13.52 -3.62 -14.61
CA GLU A 8 -14.68 -4.37 -14.12
C GLU A 8 -15.94 -3.50 -13.98
N ALA A 9 -15.77 -2.22 -13.63
CA ALA A 9 -16.85 -1.25 -13.61
C ALA A 9 -17.23 -0.71 -15.01
N GLY A 10 -16.58 -1.17 -16.07
CA GLY A 10 -16.81 -0.72 -17.44
C GLY A 10 -16.24 0.67 -17.75
N VAL A 11 -15.27 1.14 -16.95
CA VAL A 11 -14.57 2.41 -17.14
C VAL A 11 -13.22 2.14 -17.80
N ASP A 12 -12.99 2.69 -18.99
CA ASP A 12 -11.69 2.69 -19.64
C ASP A 12 -10.93 3.99 -19.31
N PRO A 13 -9.88 3.94 -18.48
CA PRO A 13 -9.17 5.14 -18.03
C PRO A 13 -8.42 5.87 -19.16
N GLU A 14 -8.27 5.29 -20.36
CA GLU A 14 -7.64 5.98 -21.49
C GLU A 14 -8.64 6.81 -22.31
N THR A 15 -9.94 6.52 -22.20
CA THR A 15 -10.97 7.18 -23.03
C THR A 15 -12.03 7.90 -22.23
N ASP A 16 -12.32 7.44 -21.01
CA ASP A 16 -13.45 7.93 -20.23
C ASP A 16 -13.08 9.10 -19.30
N PHE A 17 -11.78 9.35 -19.12
CA PHE A 17 -11.26 10.46 -18.32
C PHE A 17 -10.81 11.65 -19.19
N ASP A 18 -10.89 12.86 -18.63
CA ASP A 18 -10.38 14.08 -19.27
C ASP A 18 -8.86 14.13 -19.17
N GLY A 19 -8.20 13.43 -20.09
CA GLY A 19 -6.75 13.32 -20.18
C GLY A 19 -6.20 12.02 -19.61
N ASN A 20 -4.87 11.90 -19.65
CA ASN A 20 -4.19 10.66 -19.27
C ASN A 20 -4.01 10.55 -17.76
N ALA A 21 -4.05 9.31 -17.26
CA ALA A 21 -3.66 9.02 -15.89
C ALA A 21 -2.23 9.51 -15.60
N THR A 22 -2.05 10.11 -14.42
CA THR A 22 -0.74 10.52 -13.90
C THR A 22 -0.30 9.61 -12.77
N PHE A 23 0.99 9.31 -12.71
CA PHE A 23 1.60 8.47 -11.68
C PHE A 23 2.35 9.34 -10.67
N SER A 24 1.74 9.59 -9.52
CA SER A 24 2.25 10.47 -8.46
C SER A 24 3.58 9.98 -7.84
N GLY A 25 3.79 8.66 -7.85
CA GLY A 25 4.98 7.99 -7.30
C GLY A 25 4.93 7.73 -5.79
N SER A 26 3.92 8.23 -5.06
CA SER A 26 3.66 7.86 -3.66
C SER A 26 2.20 8.11 -3.28
N HIS A 27 1.71 7.41 -2.26
CA HIS A 27 0.36 7.59 -1.74
C HIS A 27 0.12 9.02 -1.24
N ASP A 28 1.10 9.59 -0.53
CA ASP A 28 1.09 10.98 -0.03
C ASP A 28 0.90 12.02 -1.11
N LYS A 29 1.60 11.84 -2.22
CA LYS A 29 1.43 12.74 -3.35
C LYS A 29 0.07 12.55 -4.01
N THR A 30 -0.49 11.34 -4.00
CA THR A 30 -1.81 11.09 -4.56
C THR A 30 -2.89 11.89 -3.84
N TRP A 31 -3.00 11.84 -2.51
CA TRP A 31 -4.03 12.65 -1.84
C TRP A 31 -3.73 14.14 -1.89
N ALA A 32 -2.46 14.56 -1.79
CA ALA A 32 -2.11 15.98 -1.86
C ALA A 32 -2.50 16.60 -3.22
N LEU A 33 -2.38 15.84 -4.31
CA LEU A 33 -2.82 16.25 -5.64
C LEU A 33 -4.34 16.38 -5.75
N VAL A 34 -5.10 15.52 -5.07
CA VAL A 34 -6.57 15.62 -5.02
C VAL A 34 -7.00 16.77 -4.11
N GLU A 35 -6.43 16.85 -2.91
CA GLU A 35 -6.70 17.89 -1.91
C GLU A 35 -6.44 19.29 -2.46
N SER A 36 -5.35 19.49 -3.21
CA SER A 36 -5.03 20.77 -3.86
C SER A 36 -5.97 21.12 -5.03
N GLY A 37 -6.75 20.16 -5.52
CA GLY A 37 -7.62 20.31 -6.69
C GLY A 37 -6.88 20.19 -8.02
N ALA A 38 -5.60 19.78 -8.02
CA ALA A 38 -4.86 19.51 -9.24
C ALA A 38 -5.42 18.29 -9.99
N PHE A 39 -5.99 17.32 -9.25
CA PHE A 39 -6.68 16.15 -9.78
C PHE A 39 -8.04 15.99 -9.10
N GLN A 40 -9.00 15.41 -9.81
CA GLN A 40 -10.36 15.20 -9.29
C GLN A 40 -10.50 13.93 -8.44
N ALA A 41 -9.66 12.92 -8.72
CA ALA A 41 -9.65 11.64 -8.02
C ALA A 41 -8.27 10.98 -8.11
N GLY A 42 -8.00 10.06 -7.19
CA GLY A 42 -6.78 9.27 -7.15
C GLY A 42 -7.04 7.93 -6.47
N VAL A 43 -6.07 7.02 -6.54
CA VAL A 43 -6.13 5.71 -5.88
C VAL A 43 -4.83 5.48 -5.12
N LEU A 44 -4.94 5.01 -3.88
CA LEU A 44 -3.82 4.76 -2.99
C LEU A 44 -4.09 3.57 -2.06
N ASN A 45 -3.11 3.24 -1.21
CA ASN A 45 -3.24 2.22 -0.18
C ASN A 45 -4.19 2.70 0.94
N GLU A 46 -5.09 1.82 1.39
CA GLU A 46 -6.09 2.11 2.43
C GLU A 46 -5.46 2.40 3.80
N VAL A 47 -4.53 1.58 4.27
CA VAL A 47 -3.83 1.78 5.56
C VAL A 47 -3.12 3.13 5.59
N VAL A 48 -2.44 3.50 4.49
CA VAL A 48 -1.76 4.79 4.40
C VAL A 48 -2.75 5.97 4.37
N TRP A 49 -3.93 5.78 3.75
CA TRP A 49 -5.00 6.77 3.79
C TRP A 49 -5.54 6.96 5.20
N ASP A 50 -5.87 5.88 5.88
CA ASP A 50 -6.45 5.89 7.23
C ASP A 50 -5.49 6.55 8.23
N GLU A 51 -4.20 6.20 8.18
CA GLU A 51 -3.16 6.84 8.99
C GLU A 51 -3.07 8.35 8.70
N ALA A 52 -3.13 8.76 7.43
CA ALA A 52 -3.09 10.17 7.07
C ALA A 52 -4.31 10.95 7.58
N VAL A 53 -5.49 10.32 7.61
CA VAL A 53 -6.71 10.90 8.17
C VAL A 53 -6.61 10.98 9.70
N GLU A 54 -6.20 9.91 10.37
CA GLU A 54 -6.06 9.84 11.83
C GLU A 54 -5.07 10.89 12.35
N GLU A 55 -3.94 11.06 11.66
CA GLU A 55 -2.90 12.03 12.00
C GLU A 55 -3.22 13.47 11.53
N GLY A 56 -4.32 13.67 10.81
CA GLY A 56 -4.71 14.99 10.29
C GLY A 56 -3.77 15.53 9.22
N ARG A 57 -3.07 14.65 8.48
CA ARG A 57 -2.20 14.99 7.35
C ARG A 57 -2.97 15.36 6.08
N VAL A 58 -4.28 15.11 6.05
CA VAL A 58 -5.17 15.45 4.94
C VAL A 58 -6.42 16.19 5.44
N ASP A 59 -6.83 17.23 4.72
CA ASP A 59 -8.11 17.90 4.90
C ASP A 59 -9.23 17.09 4.24
N VAL A 60 -9.93 16.31 5.07
CA VAL A 60 -11.03 15.44 4.63
C VAL A 60 -12.25 16.19 4.06
N SER A 61 -12.32 17.51 4.25
CA SER A 61 -13.33 18.33 3.58
C SER A 61 -13.04 18.57 2.10
N ARG A 62 -11.79 18.33 1.67
CA ARG A 62 -11.29 18.57 0.31
C ARG A 62 -10.98 17.27 -0.44
N ALA A 63 -10.45 16.27 0.24
CA ALA A 63 -10.18 14.93 -0.30
C ALA A 63 -10.79 13.89 0.62
N ARG A 64 -11.63 13.00 0.09
CA ARG A 64 -12.28 11.94 0.86
C ARG A 64 -12.22 10.63 0.09
N ASP A 65 -12.21 9.53 0.82
CA ASP A 65 -12.52 8.23 0.24
C ASP A 65 -13.97 8.21 -0.26
N PHE A 66 -14.20 7.48 -1.35
CA PHE A 66 -15.54 7.29 -1.91
C PHE A 66 -15.79 5.87 -2.38
N PHE A 67 -14.74 5.05 -2.50
CA PHE A 67 -14.81 3.65 -2.87
C PHE A 67 -13.56 2.92 -2.38
N VAL A 68 -13.78 1.79 -1.70
CA VAL A 68 -12.73 0.86 -1.28
C VAL A 68 -12.86 -0.40 -2.13
N THR A 69 -11.75 -0.83 -2.74
CA THR A 69 -11.73 -2.04 -3.58
C THR A 69 -11.89 -3.31 -2.73
N PRO A 70 -12.36 -4.43 -3.30
CA PRO A 70 -12.23 -5.73 -2.64
C PRO A 70 -10.78 -6.04 -2.27
N SER A 71 -10.58 -6.84 -1.23
CA SER A 71 -9.26 -7.22 -0.72
C SER A 71 -8.44 -7.97 -1.77
N ASP A 72 -7.16 -7.63 -1.90
CA ASP A 72 -6.15 -8.34 -2.67
C ASP A 72 -4.85 -8.52 -1.89
N PHE A 73 -3.99 -9.44 -2.34
CA PHE A 73 -2.64 -9.57 -1.79
C PHE A 73 -1.75 -8.49 -2.41
N ASN A 74 -1.05 -7.73 -1.55
CA ASN A 74 -0.27 -6.57 -1.99
C ASN A 74 1.22 -6.69 -1.59
N TYR A 75 1.56 -6.41 -0.33
CA TYR A 75 2.94 -6.42 0.15
C TYR A 75 3.37 -7.82 0.59
N ASN A 76 4.60 -8.19 0.24
CA ASN A 76 5.23 -9.43 0.70
C ASN A 76 6.74 -9.26 0.88
N TRP A 77 7.32 -10.05 1.78
CA TRP A 77 8.76 -10.21 1.86
C TRP A 77 9.25 -11.13 0.74
N THR A 78 10.32 -10.73 0.05
CA THR A 78 10.98 -11.54 -0.98
C THR A 78 12.46 -11.66 -0.67
N ALA A 79 12.96 -12.89 -0.65
CA ALA A 79 14.36 -13.21 -0.43
C ALA A 79 15.01 -13.74 -1.72
N ARG A 80 16.33 -13.55 -1.85
CA ARG A 80 17.10 -14.16 -2.95
C ARG A 80 17.17 -15.68 -2.77
N GLY A 81 17.25 -16.41 -3.89
CA GLY A 81 17.29 -17.88 -3.87
C GLY A 81 18.63 -18.50 -3.47
N ASP A 82 19.68 -17.70 -3.26
CA ASP A 82 21.05 -18.17 -3.00
C ASP A 82 21.55 -17.85 -1.58
N LEU A 83 20.67 -17.40 -0.68
CA LEU A 83 21.06 -17.04 0.68
C LEU A 83 21.66 -18.21 1.47
N ASP A 84 21.21 -19.44 1.23
CA ASP A 84 21.75 -20.62 1.91
C ASP A 84 23.18 -20.94 1.46
N ALA A 85 23.50 -20.67 0.20
CA ALA A 85 24.86 -20.82 -0.33
C ALA A 85 25.80 -19.71 0.18
N GLU A 86 25.29 -18.48 0.31
CA GLU A 86 26.06 -17.33 0.76
C GLU A 86 26.34 -17.34 2.27
N PHE A 87 25.34 -17.68 3.07
CA PHE A 87 25.42 -17.55 4.53
C PHE A 87 25.63 -18.89 5.23
N SER A 88 24.78 -19.88 4.95
CA SER A 88 24.87 -21.27 5.45
C SER A 88 23.56 -22.01 5.14
N ASP A 89 23.61 -23.34 5.11
CA ASP A 89 22.41 -24.18 5.04
C ASP A 89 21.32 -23.77 6.07
N GLY A 90 20.08 -23.68 5.60
CA GLY A 90 18.91 -23.29 6.38
C GLY A 90 18.81 -21.81 6.72
N PHE A 91 19.67 -20.93 6.17
CA PHE A 91 19.63 -19.50 6.49
C PHE A 91 18.31 -18.85 6.09
N THR A 92 17.79 -19.13 4.90
CA THR A 92 16.52 -18.56 4.42
C THR A 92 15.38 -18.88 5.38
N LEU A 93 15.30 -20.13 5.85
CA LEU A 93 14.29 -20.55 6.81
C LEU A 93 14.45 -19.86 8.17
N ARG A 94 15.68 -19.64 8.63
CA ARG A 94 15.91 -18.88 9.88
C ARG A 94 15.46 -17.43 9.78
N VAL A 95 15.66 -16.78 8.61
CA VAL A 95 15.15 -15.42 8.37
C VAL A 95 13.63 -15.40 8.35
N GLN A 96 13.00 -16.32 7.63
CA GLN A 96 11.53 -16.43 7.62
C GLN A 96 10.99 -16.62 9.04
N ASN A 97 11.55 -17.58 9.79
CA ASN A 97 11.14 -17.86 11.16
C ASN A 97 11.32 -16.65 12.07
N ALA A 98 12.41 -15.89 11.92
CA ALA A 98 12.63 -14.68 12.70
C ALA A 98 11.54 -13.62 12.45
N LEU A 99 11.06 -13.46 11.22
CA LEU A 99 9.98 -12.52 10.89
C LEU A 99 8.62 -12.99 11.42
N VAL A 100 8.26 -14.26 11.21
CA VAL A 100 6.91 -14.76 11.60
C VAL A 100 6.79 -15.09 13.09
N SER A 101 7.90 -15.11 13.83
CA SER A 101 7.90 -15.37 15.28
C SER A 101 7.94 -14.10 16.13
N LEU A 102 7.91 -12.90 15.52
CA LEU A 102 7.81 -11.64 16.26
C LEU A 102 6.53 -11.63 17.10
N ASP A 103 6.61 -11.08 18.31
CA ASP A 103 5.51 -11.07 19.27
C ASP A 103 5.27 -9.68 19.88
N GLY A 104 4.43 -9.59 20.91
CA GLY A 104 4.10 -8.31 21.56
C GLY A 104 5.29 -7.60 22.24
N SER A 105 6.45 -8.27 22.37
CA SER A 105 7.69 -7.62 22.79
C SER A 105 8.41 -6.88 21.66
N ASP A 106 8.02 -7.12 20.41
CA ASP A 106 8.56 -6.50 19.18
C ASP A 106 7.64 -5.42 18.62
N GLN A 107 6.82 -4.78 19.47
CA GLN A 107 5.76 -3.85 19.07
C GLN A 107 6.26 -2.71 18.16
N ASP A 108 7.46 -2.17 18.41
CA ASP A 108 8.02 -1.09 17.57
C ASP A 108 8.20 -1.53 16.10
N VAL A 109 8.47 -2.83 15.85
CA VAL A 109 8.57 -3.37 14.50
C VAL A 109 7.18 -3.53 13.89
N HIS A 110 6.23 -4.08 14.64
CA HIS A 110 4.84 -4.24 14.22
C HIS A 110 4.17 -2.90 13.88
N ASP A 111 4.37 -1.89 14.73
CA ASP A 111 3.87 -0.52 14.53
C ASP A 111 4.44 0.09 13.24
N LEU A 112 5.73 -0.12 12.94
CA LEU A 112 6.36 0.37 11.72
C LEU A 112 5.70 -0.19 10.44
N PHE A 113 5.14 -1.39 10.50
CA PHE A 113 4.46 -2.04 9.38
C PHE A 113 2.94 -1.99 9.48
N SER A 114 2.39 -1.28 10.48
CA SER A 114 0.96 -1.20 10.75
C SER A 114 0.28 -2.59 10.77
N THR A 115 0.92 -3.56 11.43
CA THR A 115 0.46 -4.95 11.50
C THR A 115 0.63 -5.54 12.89
N ASP A 116 -0.23 -6.48 13.27
CA ASP A 116 -0.08 -7.24 14.53
C ASP A 116 0.81 -8.48 14.39
N SER A 117 1.07 -8.94 13.15
CA SER A 117 1.88 -10.14 12.87
C SER A 117 2.31 -10.23 11.40
N PHE A 118 3.31 -11.08 11.12
CA PHE A 118 3.65 -11.54 9.78
C PHE A 118 3.23 -12.99 9.56
N ILE A 119 2.81 -13.32 8.33
CA ILE A 119 2.32 -14.66 7.93
C ILE A 119 3.23 -15.36 6.92
#